data_AF-A0A3C0E943-F1
#
_entry.id   AF-A0A3C0E943-F1
#
_cell.length_a   1.000
_cell.length_b   1.000
_cell.length_c   1.000
_cell.angle_alpha   90.00
_cell.angle_beta   90.00
_cell.angle_gamma   90.00
#
_symmetry.space_group_name_H-M   'P 1'
#
loop_
_entity.id
_entity.type
_entity.pdbx_description
1 polymer ?
#
loop_
_entity_poly.entity_id
_entity_poly.type
_entity_poly.pdbx_seq_one_letter_code
_entity_poly.pdbx_strand_id
1 'polypeptide(L)' 'MKKQVLFGTLALLASQAFAQQVAVTGPDSRLKLDFQLQDGKPVYSVTYDGKTVLENSPLGFVSNIGDFSRQM' A
#
# COMPACT_ATOMS: atom_id res chain seq x y z
N MET A 1 22.67 -30.61 12.89
CA MET A 1 22.10 -30.30 11.56
C MET A 1 20.61 -29.97 11.62
N LYS A 2 19.73 -30.84 12.16
CA LYS A 2 18.26 -30.57 12.25
C LYS A 2 17.87 -29.25 12.93
N LYS A 3 18.55 -28.86 14.02
CA LYS A 3 18.25 -27.61 14.75
C LYS A 3 18.60 -26.34 13.95
N GLN A 4 19.70 -26.36 13.19
CA GLN A 4 20.11 -25.21 12.38
C GLN A 4 19.22 -25.03 11.15
N VAL A 5 18.74 -26.13 10.56
CA VAL A 5 17.72 -26.08 9.49
C VAL A 5 16.43 -25.46 10.02
N LEU A 6 16.00 -25.82 11.22
CA LEU A 6 14.80 -25.27 11.86
C LEU A 6 14.92 -23.76 12.18
N PHE A 7 16.10 -23.32 12.64
CA PHE A 7 16.36 -21.90 12.85
C PHE A 7 16.40 -21.11 11.53
N GLY A 8 16.95 -21.69 10.47
CA GLY A 8 16.99 -21.06 9.14
C GLY A 8 15.60 -20.88 8.52
N THR A 9 14.72 -21.89 8.63
CA THR A 9 13.34 -21.78 8.14
C THR A 9 12.50 -20.79 8.94
N LEU A 10 12.72 -20.68 10.26
CA LEU A 10 12.03 -19.70 11.09
C LEU A 10 12.45 -18.26 10.76
N ALA A 11 13.72 -18.03 10.43
CA ALA A 11 14.21 -16.72 10.01
C ALA A 11 13.62 -16.26 8.66
N LEU A 12 13.44 -17.17 7.70
CA LEU A 12 12.80 -16.85 6.40
C LEU A 12 11.32 -16.47 6.53
N LEU A 13 10.61 -17.04 7.50
CA LEU A 13 9.19 -16.70 7.74
C LEU A 13 9.02 -15.31 8.38
N ALA A 14 10.06 -14.79 9.03
CA ALA A 14 10.03 -13.47 9.67
C ALA A 14 10.27 -12.31 8.68
N SER A 15 10.81 -12.58 7.49
CA SER A 15 11.12 -11.55 6.48
C SER A 15 9.94 -11.24 5.56
N GLN A 16 8.74 -11.06 6.10
CA GLN A 16 7.63 -10.49 5.33
C GLN A 16 7.73 -8.97 5.36
N ALA A 17 8.18 -8.37 4.26
CA ALA A 17 8.12 -6.93 4.07
C ALA A 17 6.67 -6.53 3.76
N PHE A 18 6.02 -5.82 4.67
CA PHE A 18 4.73 -5.21 4.39
C PHE A 18 4.95 -3.98 3.51
N ALA A 19 4.26 -3.93 2.36
CA ALA A 19 4.20 -2.71 1.56
C ALA A 19 3.63 -1.58 2.41
N GLN A 20 4.30 -0.41 2.43
CA GLN A 20 3.86 0.73 3.23
C GLN A 20 2.53 1.25 2.72
N GLN A 21 1.45 0.87 3.40
CA GLN A 21 0.16 1.50 3.26
C GLN A 21 0.25 2.86 3.96
N VAL A 22 0.16 3.93 3.17
CA VAL A 22 0.27 5.29 3.70
C VAL A 22 -1.14 5.83 3.89
N ALA A 23 -1.48 6.10 5.16
CA ALA A 23 -2.70 6.80 5.51
C ALA A 23 -2.36 8.24 5.88
N VAL A 24 -3.11 9.19 5.30
CA VAL A 24 -3.03 10.61 5.65
C VAL A 24 -4.37 11.02 6.25
N THR A 25 -4.32 11.57 7.45
CA THR A 25 -5.51 11.96 8.21
C THR A 25 -5.57 13.48 8.30
N GLY A 26 -6.77 14.05 8.14
CA GLY A 26 -7.01 15.48 8.30
C GLY A 26 -6.81 15.95 9.75
N PRO A 27 -6.63 17.26 9.99
CA PRO A 27 -6.35 17.79 11.33
C PRO A 27 -7.43 17.46 12.38
N ASP A 28 -8.68 17.30 11.97
CA ASP A 28 -9.81 16.96 12.84
C ASP A 28 -10.06 15.44 12.95
N SER A 29 -9.22 14.62 12.31
CA SER A 29 -9.33 13.16 12.26
C SER A 29 -10.58 12.58 11.58
N ARG A 30 -11.41 13.42 10.96
CA ARG A 30 -12.65 12.97 10.30
C ARG A 30 -12.39 12.49 8.88
N LEU A 31 -11.55 13.22 8.16
CA LEU A 31 -11.13 12.87 6.80
C LEU A 31 -9.90 11.97 6.85
N LYS A 32 -9.94 10.84 6.16
CA LYS A 32 -8.79 9.94 5.98
C LYS A 32 -8.65 9.55 4.52
N LEU A 33 -7.44 9.69 3.99
CA LEU A 33 -7.04 9.19 2.69
C LEU A 33 -6.14 7.98 2.89
N ASP A 34 -6.47 6.88 2.22
CA ASP A 34 -5.64 5.68 2.18
C ASP A 34 -5.02 5.52 0.80
N PHE A 35 -3.69 5.43 0.74
CA PHE A 35 -2.93 5.14 -0.47
C PHE A 35 -2.43 3.70 -0.47
N GLN A 36 -2.54 3.04 -1.62
CA GLN A 36 -2.04 1.69 -1.82
C GLN A 36 -1.65 1.43 -3.28
N LEU A 37 -0.75 0.47 -3.49
CA LEU A 37 -0.52 -0.12 -4.80
C LEU A 37 -1.40 -1.37 -4.94
N GLN A 38 -2.36 -1.33 -5.87
CA GLN A 38 -3.20 -2.47 -6.22
C GLN A 38 -2.76 -3.03 -7.57
N ASP A 39 -2.20 -4.24 -7.57
CA ASP A 39 -1.62 -4.88 -8.76
C ASP A 39 -0.59 -3.98 -9.49
N GLY A 40 0.23 -3.28 -8.71
CA GLY A 40 1.22 -2.32 -9.21
C GLY A 40 0.62 -1.00 -9.71
N LYS A 41 -0.68 -0.74 -9.54
CA LYS A 41 -1.30 0.54 -9.88
C LYS A 41 -1.52 1.37 -8.61
N PRO A 42 -1.08 2.63 -8.57
CA PRO A 42 -1.39 3.51 -7.45
C PRO A 42 -2.89 3.81 -7.42
N VAL A 43 -3.53 3.56 -6.29
CA VAL A 43 -4.93 3.90 -6.03
C VAL A 43 -5.04 4.60 -4.68
N TYR A 44 -6.06 5.46 -4.55
CA TYR A 44 -6.42 6.07 -3.28
C TYR A 44 -7.91 5.88 -2.99
N SER A 45 -8.26 5.83 -1.71
CA SER A 45 -9.65 5.91 -1.25
C SER A 45 -9.77 6.99 -0.18
N VAL A 46 -10.98 7.46 0.04
CA VAL A 46 -11.28 8.49 1.05
C VAL A 46 -12.43 8.04 1.92
N THR A 47 -12.23 8.16 3.23
CA THR A 47 -13.29 8.04 4.22
C THR A 47 -13.49 9.36 4.95
N TYR A 48 -14.74 9.62 5.32
CA TYR A 48 -15.13 10.73 6.17
C TYR A 48 -15.99 10.21 7.32
N ASP A 49 -15.61 10.50 8.57
CA ASP A 49 -16.21 9.92 9.77
C ASP A 49 -16.31 8.38 9.70
N GLY A 50 -15.28 7.74 9.15
CA GLY A 50 -15.23 6.29 8.97
C GLY A 50 -16.13 5.72 7.87
N LYS A 51 -16.85 6.56 7.12
CA LYS A 51 -17.67 6.14 5.97
C LYS A 51 -16.92 6.38 4.67
N THR A 52 -16.90 5.40 3.77
CA THR A 52 -16.33 5.56 2.43
C THR A 52 -17.10 6.64 1.66
N VAL A 53 -16.39 7.68 1.24
CA VAL A 53 -16.92 8.75 0.38
C VAL A 53 -16.31 8.72 -1.01
N LEU A 54 -15.14 8.09 -1.16
CA LEU A 54 -14.53 7.77 -2.44
C LEU A 54 -13.90 6.37 -2.36
N GLU A 55 -14.37 5.47 -3.23
CA GLU A 55 -13.77 4.14 -3.38
C GLU A 55 -12.42 4.22 -4.10
N ASN A 56 -11.72 3.08 -4.20
CA ASN A 56 -10.42 2.99 -4.85
C ASN A 56 -10.41 3.65 -6.23
N SER A 57 -9.74 4.79 -6.31
CA SER A 57 -9.64 5.64 -7.49
C SER A 57 -8.20 5.64 -8.00
N PRO A 58 -7.98 5.44 -9.31
CA PRO A 58 -6.62 5.33 -9.86
C PRO A 58 -5.88 6.66 -9.84
N LEU A 59 -4.56 6.57 -9.68
CA LEU A 59 -3.62 7.68 -9.79
C LEU A 59 -2.62 7.42 -10.93
N GLY A 60 -1.88 8.46 -11.29
CA GLY A 60 -0.83 8.39 -12.31
C GLY A 60 -1.27 8.86 -13.69
N PHE A 61 -0.31 8.90 -14.61
CA PHE A 61 -0.50 9.40 -15.97
C PHE A 61 0.53 8.79 -16.92
N VAL A 62 0.25 8.83 -18.22
CA VAL A 62 1.17 8.41 -19.28
C VAL A 62 1.75 9.65 -19.95
N SER A 63 3.06 9.67 -20.16
CA SER A 63 3.78 10.76 -20.83
C SER A 63 4.66 10.23 -21.96
N ASN A 64 5.25 11.14 -22.75
CA ASN A 64 6.21 10.79 -23.80
C ASN A 64 7.56 10.27 -23.26
N ILE A 65 7.85 10.44 -21.97
CA ILE A 65 9.09 10.00 -21.33
C ILE A 65 8.90 8.78 -20.42
N GLY A 66 7.67 8.27 -20.28
CA GLY A 66 7.37 7.12 -19.43
C GLY A 66 5.89 6.98 -19.04
N ASP A 67 5.55 5.80 -18.55
CA ASP A 67 4.25 5.45 -17.97
C ASP A 67 4.35 5.49 -16.44
N PHE A 68 3.67 6.45 -15.81
CA PHE A 68 3.58 6.61 -14.36
C PHE A 68 2.21 6.17 -13.82
N SER A 69 1.43 5.42 -14.60
CA SER A 69 0.13 4.87 -14.18
C SER A 69 0.23 3.46 -13.60
N ARG A 70 1.41 2.82 -13.65
CA ARG A 70 1.64 1.42 -13.28
C ARG A 70 3.09 1.21 -12.80
N GLN A 71 3.33 0.09 -12.13
CA GLN A 71 4.66 -0.43 -11.76
C GLN A 71 5.51 0.55 -10.93
N MET A 72 4.88 1.20 -9.95
CA MET A 72 5.56 2.00 -8.91
C MET A 72 6.16 1.12 -7.81
#